data_AF-A0A532BPI8-F1
#
_entry.id   AF-A0A532BPI8-F1
#
_cell.length_a   1.000
_cell.length_b   1.000
_cell.length_c   1.000
_cell.angle_alpha   90.00
_cell.angle_beta   90.00
_cell.angle_gamma   90.00
#
_symmetry.space_group_name_H-M   'P 1'
#
loop_
_entity.id
_entity.type
_entity.pdbx_description
1 polymer ?
#
loop_
_entity_poly.entity_id
_entity_poly.type
_entity_poly.pdbx_seq_one_letter_code
_entity_poly.pdbx_strand_id
1 'polypeptide(L)'
;KKATHPLIIVGQGALARPDGAAVLGQAAKLAVAVNAARADWNGFAVLHTAAARVGGLDVGFVPGEGGRNVAGMLGETDVLFLLGADEIDVAKTGGAFVVYIGTHGDKGAHRANVILPGAAYTEKSGTFVNTEGRVQQTNRAGFAPGEAREDWAILRALSDVLGKKLPFDSLPQLRAKLYAEYPHLARIDHVAAGDPADITRVAKLGGRLNKGTFTSPVKDFYLTNPIARASAVMAECSALAKNGFRQAAE
;
A
#
# COMPACT_ATOMS: atom_id res chain seq x y z
N LYS A 1 25.35 -13.73 14.33
CA LYS A 1 25.19 -14.42 15.65
C LYS A 1 25.81 -13.66 16.83
N LYS A 2 26.87 -12.85 16.68
CA LYS A 2 27.46 -12.07 17.80
C LYS A 2 26.81 -10.70 18.05
N ALA A 3 25.92 -10.23 17.17
CA ALA A 3 25.22 -8.97 17.36
C ALA A 3 24.23 -9.06 18.53
N THR A 4 24.17 -8.03 19.38
CA THR A 4 23.28 -7.95 20.54
C THR A 4 21.85 -7.54 20.16
N HIS A 5 21.70 -6.71 19.13
CA HIS A 5 20.42 -6.24 18.59
C HIS A 5 20.39 -6.45 17.07
N PRO A 6 20.36 -7.71 16.60
CA PRO A 6 20.35 -7.99 15.17
C PRO A 6 19.06 -7.48 14.53
N LEU A 7 19.18 -6.79 13.39
CA LEU A 7 18.06 -6.27 12.60
C LEU A 7 18.01 -6.99 11.24
N ILE A 8 16.84 -7.47 10.88
CA ILE A 8 16.52 -8.14 9.62
C ILE A 8 15.36 -7.39 8.99
N ILE A 9 15.65 -6.69 7.89
CA ILE A 9 14.65 -5.93 7.14
C ILE A 9 14.36 -6.67 5.83
N VAL A 10 13.08 -7.02 5.62
CA VAL A 10 12.62 -7.64 4.38
C VAL A 10 11.83 -6.61 3.58
N GLY A 11 12.29 -6.28 2.38
CA GLY A 11 11.57 -5.37 1.51
C GLY A 11 10.32 -6.00 0.89
N GLN A 12 9.24 -5.23 0.76
CA GLN A 12 7.97 -5.67 0.15
C GLN A 12 8.15 -6.31 -1.24
N GLY A 13 9.11 -5.86 -2.05
CA GLY A 13 9.39 -6.44 -3.36
C GLY A 13 9.80 -7.91 -3.32
N ALA A 14 10.51 -8.33 -2.26
CA ALA A 14 10.87 -9.74 -2.06
C ALA A 14 9.64 -10.60 -1.73
N LEU A 15 8.63 -10.00 -1.09
CA LEU A 15 7.38 -10.65 -0.68
C LEU A 15 6.33 -10.70 -1.79
N ALA A 16 6.42 -9.81 -2.79
CA ALA A 16 5.49 -9.76 -3.92
C ALA A 16 5.76 -10.83 -5.00
N ARG A 17 6.79 -11.65 -4.83
CA ARG A 17 7.14 -12.74 -5.75
C ARG A 17 6.22 -13.95 -5.57
N PRO A 18 6.13 -14.85 -6.56
CA PRO A 18 5.39 -16.11 -6.41
C PRO A 18 5.86 -16.97 -5.22
N ASP A 19 7.14 -16.88 -4.84
CA ASP A 19 7.73 -17.57 -3.68
C ASP A 19 7.79 -16.69 -2.41
N GLY A 20 7.06 -15.57 -2.37
CA GLY A 20 7.12 -14.57 -1.30
C GLY A 20 6.85 -15.13 0.10
N ALA A 21 5.92 -16.08 0.23
CA ALA A 21 5.64 -16.76 1.50
C ALA A 21 6.85 -17.58 2.00
N ALA A 22 7.54 -18.27 1.09
CA ALA A 22 8.76 -19.01 1.43
C ALA A 22 9.90 -18.06 1.81
N VAL A 23 10.05 -16.93 1.11
CA VAL A 23 11.02 -15.87 1.43
C VAL A 23 10.77 -15.33 2.84
N LEU A 24 9.52 -14.96 3.14
CA LEU A 24 9.14 -14.44 4.46
C LEU A 24 9.42 -15.47 5.57
N GLY A 25 9.03 -16.73 5.35
CA GLY A 25 9.25 -17.81 6.30
C GLY A 25 10.73 -18.06 6.59
N GLN A 26 11.60 -18.03 5.57
CA GLN A 26 13.05 -18.19 5.75
C GLN A 26 13.69 -16.99 6.47
N ALA A 27 13.26 -15.76 6.16
CA ALA A 27 13.73 -14.58 6.87
C ALA A 27 13.32 -14.59 8.36
N ALA A 28 12.10 -15.04 8.66
CA ALA A 28 11.64 -15.22 10.04
C ALA A 28 12.39 -16.36 10.76
N LYS A 29 12.68 -17.48 10.09
CA LYS A 29 13.56 -18.54 10.65
C LYS A 29 14.94 -18.01 10.99
N LEU A 30 15.51 -17.15 10.13
CA LEU A 30 16.77 -16.48 10.44
C LEU A 30 16.63 -15.60 11.69
N ALA A 31 15.56 -14.82 11.81
CA ALA A 31 15.29 -13.98 12.98
C ALA A 31 15.23 -14.78 14.27
N VAL A 32 14.53 -15.93 14.27
CA VAL A 32 14.51 -16.87 15.39
C VAL A 32 15.90 -17.42 15.67
N ALA A 33 16.63 -17.87 14.65
CA ALA A 33 17.95 -18.49 14.79
C ALA A 33 19.05 -17.54 15.32
N VAL A 34 18.85 -16.23 15.19
CA VAL A 34 19.77 -15.20 15.71
C VAL A 34 19.20 -14.44 16.92
N ASN A 35 18.08 -14.90 17.49
CA ASN A 35 17.41 -14.27 18.63
C ASN A 35 17.09 -12.78 18.39
N ALA A 36 16.62 -12.44 17.18
CA ALA A 36 16.21 -11.10 16.79
C ALA A 36 14.80 -10.73 17.27
N ALA A 37 14.02 -11.68 17.78
CA ALA A 37 12.65 -11.46 18.24
C ALA A 37 12.48 -11.99 19.67
N ARG A 38 12.53 -11.08 20.64
CA ARG A 38 12.50 -11.36 22.09
C ARG A 38 11.89 -10.17 22.85
N ALA A 39 11.69 -10.32 24.15
CA ALA A 39 10.94 -9.35 24.96
C ALA A 39 11.49 -7.91 24.92
N ASP A 40 12.81 -7.74 24.90
CA ASP A 40 13.51 -6.45 24.88
C ASP A 40 13.87 -5.96 23.47
N TRP A 41 13.73 -6.80 22.44
CA TRP A 41 14.14 -6.47 21.08
C TRP A 41 13.32 -7.21 20.02
N ASN A 42 12.69 -6.45 19.13
CA ASN A 42 12.01 -6.96 17.96
C ASN A 42 12.67 -6.41 16.68
N GLY A 43 13.71 -7.10 16.23
CA GLY A 43 14.53 -6.77 15.07
C GLY A 43 14.12 -7.46 13.78
N PHE A 44 12.88 -7.92 13.63
CA PHE A 44 12.37 -8.38 12.34
C PHE A 44 11.37 -7.37 11.80
N ALA A 45 11.66 -6.78 10.65
CA ALA A 45 10.83 -5.73 10.06
C ALA A 45 10.53 -6.02 8.58
N VAL A 46 9.34 -5.62 8.15
CA VAL A 46 8.99 -5.56 6.73
C VAL A 46 8.98 -4.09 6.31
N LEU A 47 9.79 -3.75 5.31
CA LEU A 47 9.85 -2.40 4.76
C LEU A 47 8.85 -2.27 3.60
N HIS A 48 7.81 -1.47 3.84
CA HIS A 48 6.75 -1.20 2.87
C HIS A 48 7.10 -0.03 1.96
N THR A 49 6.62 -0.07 0.71
CA THR A 49 6.92 0.96 -0.31
C THR A 49 5.73 1.84 -0.67
N ALA A 50 4.58 1.65 -0.03
CA ALA A 50 3.35 2.41 -0.30
C ALA A 50 2.64 2.77 1.01
N ALA A 51 2.26 4.05 1.15
CA ALA A 51 1.66 4.59 2.38
C ALA A 51 0.30 3.97 2.74
N ALA A 52 -0.42 3.42 1.76
CA ALA A 52 -1.69 2.73 2.00
C ALA A 52 -1.53 1.28 2.49
N ARG A 53 -0.30 0.72 2.46
CA ARG A 53 -0.11 -0.72 2.66
C ARG A 53 -0.36 -1.15 4.10
N VAL A 54 0.29 -0.53 5.07
CA VAL A 54 0.19 -0.95 6.48
C VAL A 54 -1.22 -0.75 7.01
N GLY A 55 -1.81 0.44 6.78
CA GLY A 55 -3.20 0.70 7.18
C GLY A 55 -4.21 -0.24 6.51
N GLY A 56 -3.97 -0.63 5.25
CA GLY A 56 -4.77 -1.64 4.57
C GLY A 56 -4.64 -3.03 5.22
N LEU A 57 -3.42 -3.44 5.59
CA LEU A 57 -3.21 -4.71 6.29
C LEU A 57 -3.85 -4.71 7.69
N ASP A 58 -3.77 -3.59 8.40
CA ASP A 58 -4.36 -3.40 9.73
C ASP A 58 -5.88 -3.57 9.76
N VAL A 59 -6.57 -3.20 8.66
CA VAL A 59 -8.03 -3.38 8.51
C VAL A 59 -8.40 -4.67 7.77
N GLY A 60 -7.46 -5.59 7.61
CA GLY A 60 -7.70 -6.86 6.92
C GLY A 60 -8.03 -6.71 5.43
N PHE A 61 -7.56 -5.65 4.77
CA PHE A 61 -7.75 -5.42 3.32
C PHE A 61 -6.84 -6.33 2.48
N VAL A 62 -7.07 -7.63 2.62
CA VAL A 62 -6.45 -8.73 1.90
C VAL A 62 -7.55 -9.62 1.31
N PRO A 63 -7.26 -10.42 0.27
CA PRO A 63 -8.24 -11.39 -0.21
C PRO A 63 -8.68 -12.32 0.92
N GLY A 64 -9.99 -12.43 1.14
CA GLY A 64 -10.57 -13.39 2.08
C GLY A 64 -10.44 -14.84 1.57
N GLU A 65 -11.05 -15.78 2.28
CA GLU A 65 -11.10 -17.18 1.85
C GLU A 65 -11.74 -17.32 0.47
N GLY A 66 -11.06 -18.03 -0.45
CA GLY A 66 -11.46 -18.12 -1.87
C GLY A 66 -11.28 -16.83 -2.68
N GLY A 67 -10.85 -15.74 -2.03
CA GLY A 67 -10.57 -14.46 -2.67
C GLY A 67 -9.33 -14.51 -3.57
N ARG A 68 -9.38 -13.75 -4.65
CA ARG A 68 -8.28 -13.63 -5.61
C ARG A 68 -7.31 -12.54 -5.18
N ASN A 69 -6.01 -12.79 -5.31
CA ASN A 69 -5.01 -11.73 -5.22
C ASN A 69 -5.01 -10.87 -6.50
N VAL A 70 -4.21 -9.81 -6.53
CA VAL A 70 -4.13 -8.90 -7.70
C VAL A 70 -3.89 -9.67 -9.00
N ALA A 71 -2.95 -10.62 -9.03
CA ALA A 71 -2.66 -11.40 -10.23
C ALA A 71 -3.86 -12.23 -10.69
N GLY A 72 -4.60 -12.84 -9.75
CA GLY A 72 -5.80 -13.61 -10.04
C GLY A 72 -7.06 -12.78 -10.32
N MET A 73 -7.06 -11.48 -9.98
CA MET A 73 -8.13 -10.54 -10.37
C MET A 73 -7.94 -10.06 -11.81
N LEU A 74 -6.69 -9.84 -12.24
CA LEU A 74 -6.39 -9.36 -13.59
C LEU A 74 -6.76 -10.43 -14.64
N GLY A 75 -7.86 -10.18 -15.35
CA GLY A 75 -8.31 -11.00 -16.48
C GLY A 75 -9.43 -12.00 -16.15
N GLU A 76 -9.79 -12.14 -14.87
CA GLU A 76 -10.83 -13.07 -14.41
C GLU A 76 -11.98 -12.38 -13.64
N THR A 77 -12.04 -11.04 -13.67
CA THR A 77 -13.11 -10.26 -13.04
C THR A 77 -13.95 -9.52 -14.07
N ASP A 78 -15.27 -9.52 -13.90
CA ASP A 78 -16.18 -8.75 -14.75
C ASP A 78 -16.13 -7.24 -14.44
N VAL A 79 -15.92 -6.89 -13.17
CA VAL A 79 -15.85 -5.49 -12.70
C VAL A 79 -14.61 -5.34 -11.81
N LEU A 80 -13.83 -4.29 -12.05
CA LEU A 80 -12.59 -4.02 -11.31
C LEU A 80 -12.56 -2.57 -10.82
N PHE A 81 -12.54 -2.38 -9.50
CA PHE A 81 -12.32 -1.07 -8.88
C PHE A 81 -10.84 -0.82 -8.63
N LEU A 82 -10.32 0.27 -9.19
CA LEU A 82 -8.95 0.74 -9.01
C LEU A 82 -8.98 1.98 -8.11
N LEU A 83 -8.73 1.79 -6.81
CA LEU A 83 -8.61 2.88 -5.84
C LEU A 83 -7.19 3.47 -5.89
N GLY A 84 -6.96 4.42 -6.79
CA GLY A 84 -5.66 5.06 -7.03
C GLY A 84 -4.57 4.07 -7.42
N ALA A 85 -4.95 2.95 -8.05
CA ALA A 85 -4.06 1.84 -8.35
C ALA A 85 -3.49 1.95 -9.76
N ASP A 86 -2.25 2.44 -9.85
CA ASP A 86 -1.53 2.65 -11.11
C ASP A 86 -0.27 1.77 -11.27
N GLU A 87 0.08 1.01 -10.24
CA GLU A 87 1.26 0.12 -10.24
C GLU A 87 0.95 -1.32 -10.67
N ILE A 88 -0.22 -1.53 -11.28
CA ILE A 88 -0.66 -2.83 -11.82
C ILE A 88 -0.47 -2.88 -13.34
N ASP A 89 -0.37 -4.10 -13.86
CA ASP A 89 -0.35 -4.34 -15.30
C ASP A 89 -1.77 -4.25 -15.87
N VAL A 90 -2.22 -3.02 -16.15
CA VAL A 90 -3.58 -2.73 -16.62
C VAL A 90 -3.91 -3.42 -17.95
N ALA A 91 -2.92 -3.82 -18.74
CA ALA A 91 -3.13 -4.57 -19.98
C ALA A 91 -3.71 -5.97 -19.72
N LYS A 92 -3.47 -6.54 -18.53
CA LYS A 92 -3.99 -7.84 -18.11
C LYS A 92 -5.41 -7.79 -17.57
N THR A 93 -6.06 -6.63 -17.54
CA THR A 93 -7.45 -6.51 -17.05
C THR A 93 -8.49 -7.13 -17.99
N GLY A 94 -8.10 -7.49 -19.23
CA GLY A 94 -8.99 -8.15 -20.19
C GLY A 94 -10.24 -7.31 -20.49
N GLY A 95 -11.40 -7.98 -20.55
CA GLY A 95 -12.71 -7.37 -20.81
C GLY A 95 -13.39 -6.75 -19.58
N ALA A 96 -12.71 -6.65 -18.44
CA ALA A 96 -13.31 -6.11 -17.21
C ALA A 96 -13.84 -4.68 -17.41
N PHE A 97 -14.99 -4.39 -16.80
CA PHE A 97 -15.47 -3.03 -16.59
C PHE A 97 -14.69 -2.37 -15.45
N VAL A 98 -13.78 -1.47 -15.81
CA VAL A 98 -12.83 -0.85 -14.88
C VAL A 98 -13.37 0.50 -14.39
N VAL A 99 -13.51 0.63 -13.08
CA VAL A 99 -13.82 1.90 -12.41
C VAL A 99 -12.57 2.40 -11.71
N TYR A 100 -12.04 3.55 -12.14
CA TYR A 100 -10.89 4.19 -11.50
C TYR A 100 -11.34 5.31 -10.57
N ILE A 101 -10.96 5.22 -9.30
CA ILE A 101 -11.17 6.27 -8.29
C ILE A 101 -9.80 6.80 -7.91
N GLY A 102 -9.44 7.98 -8.39
CA GLY A 102 -8.09 8.51 -8.17
C GLY A 102 -7.95 9.98 -8.55
N THR A 103 -6.74 10.49 -8.39
CA THR A 103 -6.47 11.93 -8.40
C THR A 103 -5.74 12.39 -9.66
N HIS A 104 -5.04 11.48 -10.33
CA HIS A 104 -4.23 11.77 -11.52
C HIS A 104 -4.57 10.77 -12.62
N GLY A 105 -4.50 11.25 -13.86
CA GLY A 105 -4.62 10.41 -15.05
C GLY A 105 -3.29 9.72 -15.36
N ASP A 106 -3.14 8.47 -14.95
CA ASP A 106 -2.01 7.61 -15.33
C ASP A 106 -2.55 6.25 -15.83
N LYS A 107 -1.77 5.18 -15.81
CA LYS A 107 -2.10 3.85 -16.38
C LYS A 107 -3.51 3.36 -16.00
N GLY A 108 -3.89 3.46 -14.73
CA GLY A 108 -5.19 3.01 -14.22
C GLY A 108 -6.34 3.80 -14.81
N ALA A 109 -6.22 5.13 -14.82
CA ALA A 109 -7.20 6.03 -15.40
C ALA A 109 -7.32 5.85 -16.92
N HIS A 110 -6.21 5.70 -17.64
CA HIS A 110 -6.21 5.47 -19.09
C HIS A 110 -6.92 4.18 -19.50
N ARG A 111 -6.88 3.14 -18.66
CA ARG A 111 -7.62 1.90 -18.90
C ARG A 111 -9.10 1.99 -18.47
N ALA A 112 -9.48 2.96 -17.65
CA ALA A 112 -10.79 2.95 -17.01
C ALA A 112 -11.95 3.10 -18.01
N ASN A 113 -13.05 2.39 -17.74
CA ASN A 113 -14.34 2.61 -18.40
C ASN A 113 -15.08 3.80 -17.75
N VAL A 114 -14.91 3.98 -16.45
CA VAL A 114 -15.45 5.12 -15.67
C VAL A 114 -14.36 5.65 -14.76
N ILE A 115 -14.22 6.98 -14.72
CA ILE A 115 -13.32 7.68 -13.81
C ILE A 115 -14.17 8.47 -12.81
N LEU A 116 -13.90 8.27 -11.52
CA LEU A 116 -14.48 9.06 -10.43
C LEU A 116 -13.34 9.87 -9.77
N PRO A 117 -13.34 11.21 -9.90
CA PRO A 117 -12.23 12.03 -9.44
C PRO A 117 -12.17 12.08 -7.90
N GLY A 118 -11.11 11.52 -7.33
CA GLY A 118 -10.80 11.54 -5.90
C GLY A 118 -9.99 12.77 -5.48
N ALA A 119 -9.82 12.96 -4.17
CA ALA A 119 -9.04 14.05 -3.58
C ALA A 119 -7.59 13.62 -3.30
N ALA A 120 -6.61 14.49 -3.57
CA ALA A 120 -5.20 14.26 -3.24
C ALA A 120 -4.97 14.23 -1.72
N TYR A 121 -3.79 13.76 -1.30
CA TYR A 121 -3.47 13.64 0.14
C TYR A 121 -3.46 15.00 0.87
N THR A 122 -3.21 16.09 0.15
CA THR A 122 -3.28 17.48 0.64
C THR A 122 -4.69 18.04 0.69
N GLU A 123 -5.67 17.35 0.08
CA GLU A 123 -7.03 17.84 -0.13
C GLU A 123 -8.07 17.12 0.76
N LYS A 124 -7.61 16.18 1.59
CA LYS A 124 -8.47 15.37 2.46
C LYS A 124 -7.85 15.14 3.83
N SER A 125 -8.70 14.88 4.81
CA SER A 125 -8.26 14.41 6.13
C SER A 125 -8.26 12.88 6.17
N GLY A 126 -7.10 12.28 5.91
CA GLY A 126 -6.91 10.83 5.88
C GLY A 126 -6.20 10.32 7.13
N THR A 127 -6.43 9.06 7.46
CA THR A 127 -5.63 8.31 8.44
C THR A 127 -4.64 7.44 7.67
N PHE A 128 -3.35 7.58 7.95
CA PHE A 128 -2.27 6.81 7.36
C PHE A 128 -1.55 6.02 8.46
N VAL A 129 -0.98 4.86 8.10
CA VAL A 129 -0.13 4.08 9.00
C VAL A 129 1.20 3.86 8.30
N ASN A 130 2.29 4.29 8.93
CA ASN A 130 3.63 4.16 8.35
C ASN A 130 4.22 2.75 8.57
N THR A 131 5.45 2.51 8.08
CA THR A 131 6.07 1.16 8.11
C THR A 131 6.37 0.62 9.51
N GLU A 132 6.44 1.47 10.54
CA GLU A 132 6.65 1.04 11.93
C GLU A 132 5.32 0.83 12.68
N GLY A 133 4.18 1.03 12.01
CA GLY A 133 2.85 0.89 12.62
C GLY A 133 2.34 2.16 13.31
N ARG A 134 2.99 3.32 13.10
CA ARG A 134 2.54 4.60 13.66
C ARG A 134 1.35 5.12 12.88
N VAL A 135 0.26 5.37 13.59
CA VAL A 135 -0.94 6.01 13.03
C VAL A 135 -0.73 7.51 12.95
N GLN A 136 -0.99 8.09 11.79
CA GLN A 136 -0.87 9.51 11.51
C GLN A 136 -2.15 10.01 10.87
N GLN A 137 -2.48 11.28 11.09
CA GLN A 137 -3.66 11.90 10.50
C GLN A 137 -3.26 13.16 9.73
N THR A 138 -3.73 13.28 8.49
CA THR A 138 -3.54 14.49 7.70
C THR A 138 -4.68 15.48 7.95
N ASN A 139 -4.37 16.75 7.76
CA ASN A 139 -5.35 17.81 7.64
C ASN A 139 -5.43 18.27 6.19
N ARG A 140 -6.62 18.69 5.81
CA ARG A 140 -6.84 19.28 4.49
C ARG A 140 -6.15 20.64 4.41
N ALA A 141 -5.24 20.80 3.45
CA ALA A 141 -4.56 22.06 3.16
C ALA A 141 -5.29 22.88 2.08
N GLY A 142 -5.97 22.23 1.13
CA GLY A 142 -6.76 22.87 0.07
C GLY A 142 -7.99 22.05 -0.28
N PHE A 143 -8.91 22.60 -1.07
CA PHE A 143 -10.05 21.84 -1.58
C PHE A 143 -9.66 21.04 -2.83
N ALA A 144 -10.30 19.89 -3.02
CA ALA A 144 -10.10 19.10 -4.22
C ALA A 144 -10.56 19.89 -5.47
N PRO A 145 -9.85 19.80 -6.60
CA PRO A 145 -10.13 20.60 -7.77
C PRO A 145 -11.44 20.18 -8.46
N GLY A 146 -12.16 21.17 -8.99
CA GLY A 146 -13.38 20.96 -9.77
C GLY A 146 -14.44 20.17 -9.01
N GLU A 147 -14.85 19.03 -9.58
CA GLU A 147 -15.87 18.15 -9.01
C GLU A 147 -15.30 16.97 -8.23
N ALA A 148 -13.99 16.96 -7.97
CA ALA A 148 -13.37 15.92 -7.15
C ALA A 148 -13.98 15.86 -5.74
N ARG A 149 -14.01 14.66 -5.16
CA ARG A 149 -14.57 14.40 -3.83
C ARG A 149 -13.61 13.54 -3.01
N GLU A 150 -13.74 13.57 -1.69
CA GLU A 150 -12.98 12.64 -0.84
C GLU A 150 -13.38 11.20 -1.15
N ASP A 151 -12.41 10.29 -1.22
CA ASP A 151 -12.61 8.92 -1.73
C ASP A 151 -13.72 8.16 -0.96
N TRP A 152 -13.81 8.35 0.36
CA TRP A 152 -14.85 7.74 1.18
C TRP A 152 -16.25 8.24 0.83
N ALA A 153 -16.38 9.51 0.44
CA ALA A 153 -17.65 10.11 0.07
C ALA A 153 -18.12 9.58 -1.29
N ILE A 154 -17.18 9.35 -2.22
CA ILE A 154 -17.45 8.69 -3.50
C ILE A 154 -18.01 7.28 -3.26
N LEU A 155 -17.32 6.48 -2.44
CA LEU A 155 -17.75 5.11 -2.13
C LEU A 155 -19.08 5.09 -1.37
N ARG A 156 -19.29 6.03 -0.45
CA ARG A 156 -20.55 6.18 0.27
C ARG A 156 -21.70 6.54 -0.66
N ALA A 157 -21.54 7.50 -1.56
CA ALA A 157 -22.56 7.86 -2.54
C ALA A 157 -22.87 6.68 -3.49
N LEU A 158 -21.83 6.02 -4.01
CA LEU A 158 -21.98 4.84 -4.85
C LEU A 158 -22.74 3.71 -4.14
N SER A 159 -22.46 3.48 -2.86
CA SER A 159 -23.17 2.46 -2.07
C SER A 159 -24.68 2.71 -2.00
N ASP A 160 -25.11 3.98 -1.97
CA ASP A 160 -26.53 4.36 -1.98
C ASP A 160 -27.17 4.05 -3.33
N VAL A 161 -26.51 4.46 -4.42
CA VAL A 161 -26.96 4.22 -5.79
C VAL A 161 -27.12 2.72 -6.07
N LEU A 162 -26.25 1.90 -5.48
CA LEU A 162 -26.31 0.43 -5.60
C LEU A 162 -27.32 -0.24 -4.64
N GLY A 163 -28.05 0.54 -3.83
CA GLY A 163 -29.00 0.01 -2.84
C GLY A 163 -28.33 -0.73 -1.67
N LYS A 164 -27.03 -0.51 -1.45
CA LYS A 164 -26.20 -1.09 -0.38
C LYS A 164 -25.61 0.00 0.51
N LYS A 165 -26.46 0.95 0.89
CA LYS A 165 -26.10 2.16 1.62
C LYS A 165 -25.23 1.87 2.84
N LEU A 166 -24.01 2.42 2.85
CA LEU A 166 -23.11 2.31 3.98
C LEU A 166 -23.63 3.13 5.19
N PRO A 167 -23.47 2.63 6.43
CA PRO A 167 -24.09 3.20 7.64
C PRO A 167 -23.33 4.40 8.23
N PHE A 168 -22.93 5.37 7.40
CA PHE A 168 -22.30 6.63 7.82
C PHE A 168 -22.51 7.71 6.76
N ASP A 169 -22.65 8.96 7.17
CA ASP A 169 -22.87 10.12 6.29
C ASP A 169 -21.82 11.23 6.50
N SER A 170 -20.85 11.00 7.38
CA SER A 170 -19.78 11.97 7.66
C SER A 170 -18.47 11.28 8.01
N LEU A 171 -17.35 11.99 7.80
CA LEU A 171 -16.01 11.50 8.16
C LEU A 171 -15.89 11.15 9.67
N PRO A 172 -16.44 11.93 10.63
CA PRO A 172 -16.47 11.52 12.03
C PRO A 172 -17.19 10.18 12.28
N GLN A 173 -18.33 9.94 11.60
CA GLN A 173 -19.05 8.67 11.73
C GLN A 173 -18.28 7.50 11.12
N LEU A 174 -17.63 7.71 9.97
CA LEU A 174 -16.74 6.74 9.36
C LEU A 174 -15.58 6.39 10.31
N ARG A 175 -14.92 7.39 10.89
CA ARG A 175 -13.85 7.18 11.88
C ARG A 175 -14.35 6.46 13.12
N ALA A 176 -15.53 6.83 13.65
CA ALA A 176 -16.10 6.14 14.79
C ALA A 176 -16.31 4.63 14.50
N LYS A 177 -16.77 4.28 13.29
CA LYS A 177 -16.86 2.87 12.87
C LYS A 177 -15.50 2.22 12.74
N LEU A 178 -14.55 2.87 12.07
CA LEU A 178 -13.18 2.39 11.94
C LEU A 178 -12.54 2.10 13.30
N TYR A 179 -12.70 3.00 14.27
CA TYR A 179 -12.11 2.87 15.60
C TYR A 179 -12.85 1.86 16.48
N ALA A 180 -14.16 1.68 16.28
CA ALA A 180 -14.89 0.63 16.98
C ALA A 180 -14.41 -0.77 16.54
N GLU A 181 -14.12 -0.94 15.25
CA GLU A 181 -13.66 -2.23 14.70
C GLU A 181 -12.15 -2.44 14.85
N TYR A 182 -11.35 -1.37 14.71
CA TYR A 182 -9.89 -1.37 14.79
C TYR A 182 -9.40 -0.29 15.77
N PRO A 183 -9.51 -0.51 17.10
CA PRO A 183 -9.24 0.52 18.11
C PRO A 183 -7.84 1.10 18.08
N HIS A 184 -6.85 0.35 17.59
CA HIS A 184 -5.48 0.85 17.49
C HIS A 184 -5.34 2.03 16.54
N LEU A 185 -6.21 2.12 15.52
CA LEU A 185 -6.22 3.23 14.56
C LEU A 185 -6.70 4.57 15.18
N ALA A 186 -7.23 4.56 16.40
CA ALA A 186 -7.53 5.78 17.15
C ALA A 186 -6.29 6.36 17.89
N ARG A 187 -5.22 5.58 18.03
CA ARG A 187 -4.02 5.96 18.80
C ARG A 187 -3.03 6.71 17.91
N ILE A 188 -3.36 7.96 17.60
CA ILE A 188 -2.51 8.82 16.76
C ILE A 188 -1.13 9.02 17.41
N ASP A 189 -0.09 8.97 16.58
CA ASP A 189 1.32 9.12 16.96
C ASP A 189 1.86 8.07 17.95
N HIS A 190 1.17 6.94 18.04
CA HIS A 190 1.59 5.81 18.87
C HIS A 190 2.01 4.62 18.01
N VAL A 191 3.09 3.93 18.42
CA VAL A 191 3.54 2.66 17.83
C VAL A 191 3.21 1.53 18.79
N ALA A 192 2.35 0.61 18.37
CA ALA A 192 2.08 -0.59 19.16
C ALA A 192 3.25 -1.57 18.99
N ALA A 193 3.72 -2.15 20.09
CA ALA A 193 4.72 -3.21 20.03
C ALA A 193 4.12 -4.45 19.34
N GLY A 194 4.80 -4.97 18.32
CA GLY A 194 4.45 -6.24 17.70
C GLY A 194 4.83 -7.42 18.60
N ASP A 195 4.06 -8.51 18.52
CA ASP A 195 4.29 -9.72 19.31
C ASP A 195 5.41 -10.58 18.67
N PRO A 196 6.52 -10.86 19.38
CA PRO A 196 7.58 -11.75 18.90
C PRO A 196 7.08 -13.17 18.54
N ALA A 197 5.97 -13.63 19.12
CA ALA A 197 5.36 -14.90 18.76
C ALA A 197 4.86 -14.92 17.32
N ASP A 198 4.50 -13.78 16.74
CA ASP A 198 4.07 -13.66 15.35
C ASP A 198 5.19 -14.07 14.40
N ILE A 199 6.42 -13.65 14.70
CA ILE A 199 7.61 -14.00 13.92
C ILE A 199 7.87 -15.51 14.00
N THR A 200 7.63 -16.11 15.17
CA THR A 200 7.71 -17.57 15.34
C THR A 200 6.63 -18.30 14.53
N ARG A 201 5.42 -17.74 14.40
CA ARG A 201 4.37 -18.29 13.53
C ARG A 201 4.75 -18.16 12.05
N VAL A 202 5.24 -16.99 11.64
CA VAL A 202 5.71 -16.74 10.27
C VAL A 202 6.88 -17.66 9.90
N ALA A 203 7.78 -17.98 10.84
CA ALA A 203 8.86 -18.93 10.62
C ALA A 203 8.38 -20.35 10.28
N LYS A 204 7.11 -20.69 10.54
CA LYS A 204 6.50 -21.97 10.14
C LYS A 204 6.00 -21.96 8.70
N LEU A 205 5.97 -20.81 8.03
CA LEU A 205 5.61 -20.75 6.61
C LEU A 205 6.60 -21.61 5.80
N GLY A 206 6.02 -22.54 5.05
CA GLY A 206 6.73 -23.44 4.15
C GLY A 206 6.79 -22.88 2.73
N GLY A 207 7.11 -23.77 1.79
CA GLY A 207 7.23 -23.45 0.38
C GLY A 207 8.67 -23.52 -0.12
N ARG A 208 8.82 -23.50 -1.44
CA ARG A 208 10.10 -23.66 -2.12
C ARG A 208 10.55 -22.30 -2.66
N LEU A 209 11.75 -21.88 -2.27
CA LEU A 209 12.41 -20.74 -2.89
C LEU A 209 12.68 -21.04 -4.37
N ASN A 210 12.36 -20.10 -5.25
CA ASN A 210 12.76 -20.20 -6.63
C ASN A 210 14.19 -19.63 -6.83
N LYS A 211 14.78 -19.87 -8.01
CA LYS A 211 16.15 -19.42 -8.33
C LYS A 211 16.21 -17.99 -8.87
N GLY A 212 15.10 -17.26 -8.89
CA GLY A 212 15.04 -15.89 -9.41
C GLY A 212 15.74 -14.90 -8.50
N THR A 213 16.47 -13.95 -9.06
CA THR A 213 17.15 -12.88 -8.33
C THR A 213 16.16 -11.90 -7.71
N PHE A 214 16.46 -11.37 -6.52
CA PHE A 214 15.69 -10.26 -5.95
C PHE A 214 15.96 -8.98 -6.73
N THR A 215 14.89 -8.28 -7.10
CA THR A 215 14.97 -7.00 -7.82
C THR A 215 14.22 -5.92 -7.04
N SER A 216 14.67 -4.67 -7.17
CA SER A 216 13.94 -3.54 -6.59
C SER A 216 12.62 -3.35 -7.32
N PRO A 217 11.47 -3.23 -6.62
CA PRO A 217 10.22 -2.80 -7.23
C PRO A 217 10.26 -1.32 -7.64
N VAL A 218 11.16 -0.53 -7.03
CA VAL A 218 11.39 0.87 -7.37
C VAL A 218 12.48 0.93 -8.44
N LYS A 219 12.06 1.16 -9.69
CA LYS A 219 12.97 1.30 -10.85
C LYS A 219 13.49 2.73 -11.02
N ASP A 220 12.71 3.69 -10.56
CA ASP A 220 13.03 5.12 -10.62
C ASP A 220 12.48 5.76 -9.34
N PHE A 221 13.39 6.27 -8.51
CA PHE A 221 13.03 6.84 -7.21
C PHE A 221 12.13 8.07 -7.34
N TYR A 222 12.28 8.84 -8.41
CA TYR A 222 11.53 10.08 -8.61
C TYR A 222 10.14 9.84 -9.21
N LEU A 223 9.87 8.65 -9.76
CA LEU A 223 8.65 8.35 -10.53
C LEU A 223 7.84 7.19 -9.93
N THR A 224 7.75 7.14 -8.61
CA THR A 224 7.23 5.99 -7.83
C THR A 224 5.71 5.89 -7.75
N ASN A 225 4.98 6.98 -8.03
CA ASN A 225 3.53 7.02 -7.91
C ASN A 225 2.94 8.05 -8.91
N PRO A 226 1.61 8.09 -9.12
CA PRO A 226 0.98 8.97 -10.10
C PRO A 226 1.26 10.46 -9.89
N ILE A 227 1.31 10.92 -8.64
CA ILE A 227 1.59 12.33 -8.31
C ILE A 227 3.00 12.69 -8.77
N ALA A 228 3.98 11.84 -8.43
CA ALA A 228 5.36 12.05 -8.80
C ALA A 228 5.57 11.95 -10.33
N ARG A 229 4.85 11.04 -11.02
CA ARG A 229 4.90 10.91 -12.48
C ARG A 229 4.26 12.08 -13.22
N ALA A 230 3.27 12.74 -12.63
CA ALA A 230 2.68 13.96 -13.18
C ALA A 230 3.52 15.22 -12.91
N SER A 231 4.58 15.13 -12.10
CA SER A 231 5.41 16.28 -11.73
C SER A 231 6.53 16.52 -12.75
N ALA A 232 6.55 17.71 -13.36
CA ALA A 232 7.66 18.15 -14.21
C ALA A 232 9.00 18.16 -13.46
N VAL A 233 9.00 18.61 -12.19
CA VAL A 233 10.19 18.65 -11.35
C VAL A 233 10.77 17.25 -11.11
N MET A 234 9.92 16.26 -10.85
CA MET A 234 10.38 14.88 -10.67
C MET A 234 10.85 14.24 -11.98
N ALA A 235 10.25 14.62 -13.12
CA ALA A 235 10.75 14.21 -14.42
C ALA A 235 12.16 14.76 -14.69
N GLU A 236 12.43 16.02 -14.38
CA GLU A 236 13.77 16.62 -14.47
C GLU A 236 14.77 15.93 -13.54
N CYS A 237 14.39 15.69 -12.29
CA CYS A 237 15.23 14.98 -11.33
C CYS A 237 15.58 13.55 -11.80
N SER A 238 14.60 12.84 -12.37
CA SER A 238 14.81 11.52 -13.00
C SER A 238 15.80 11.59 -14.16
N ALA A 239 15.65 12.58 -15.05
CA ALA A 239 16.55 12.78 -16.19
C ALA A 239 17.98 13.10 -15.75
N LEU A 240 18.15 14.00 -14.77
CA LEU A 240 19.45 14.34 -14.18
C LEU A 240 20.11 13.12 -13.55
N ALA A 241 19.37 12.34 -12.75
CA ALA A 241 19.92 11.15 -12.11
C ALA A 241 20.38 10.08 -13.12
N LYS A 242 19.63 9.88 -14.22
CA LYS A 242 20.00 8.96 -15.31
C LYS A 242 21.24 9.41 -16.07
N ASN A 243 21.44 10.72 -16.20
CA ASN A 243 22.60 11.31 -16.88
C ASN A 243 23.79 11.53 -15.94
N GLY A 244 23.77 10.98 -14.72
CA GLY A 244 24.85 11.10 -13.74
C GLY A 244 25.02 12.51 -13.17
N PHE A 245 23.93 13.26 -13.04
CA PHE A 245 23.88 14.65 -12.57
C PHE A 245 24.82 15.60 -13.33
N ARG A 246 25.17 15.28 -14.58
CA ARG A 246 25.85 16.21 -15.45
C ARG A 246 24.87 17.32 -15.81
N GLN A 247 24.92 18.43 -15.09
CA GLN A 247 24.37 19.69 -15.59
C GLN A 247 25.12 20.02 -16.88
N ALA A 248 24.38 20.26 -17.96
CA ALA A 248 24.94 21.08 -19.03
C ALA A 248 25.31 22.41 -18.38
N ALA A 249 26.60 22.66 -18.25
CA ALA A 249 27.08 23.98 -17.86
C ALA A 249 26.60 24.95 -18.94
N GLU A 250 25.64 25.80 -18.59
CA GLU A 250 25.35 27.03 -19.32
C GLU A 250 26.43 28.08 -19.05
#